data_AF-A0A423I1T2-F1
#
_entry.id   AF-A0A423I1T2-F1
#
_cell.length_a   1.000
_cell.length_b   1.000
_cell.length_c   1.000
_cell.angle_alpha   90.00
_cell.angle_beta   90.00
_cell.angle_gamma   90.00
#
_symmetry.space_group_name_H-M   'P 1'
#
loop_
_entity.id
_entity.type
_entity.pdbx_description
1 polymer ?
#
loop_
_entity_poly.entity_id
_entity_poly.type
_entity_poly.pdbx_seq_one_letter_code
_entity_poly.pdbx_strand_id
1 'polypeptide(L)'
;MKILLLTGLVLALVGCANHPLDCATGLIAWDDCLPGTKGYEIRQQSLKNLSAARAEKSATDDAVCQSYGAKPGSGAYVNCRVQRDK
;
A
#
# COMPACT_ATOMS: atom_id res chain seq x y z
N MET A 1 19.33 -2.60 40.02
CA MET A 1 18.46 -3.44 39.17
C MET A 1 17.07 -2.82 38.90
N LYS A 2 16.38 -2.23 39.89
CA LYS A 2 15.05 -1.59 39.68
C LYS A 2 15.05 -0.41 38.69
N ILE A 3 16.10 0.41 38.70
CA ILE A 3 16.20 1.57 37.79
C ILE A 3 16.37 1.15 36.32
N LEU A 4 17.13 0.06 36.07
CA LEU A 4 17.32 -0.51 34.72
C LEU A 4 16.04 -1.16 34.16
N LEU A 5 15.21 -1.75 35.03
CA LEU A 5 13.89 -2.28 34.65
C LEU A 5 12.90 -1.15 34.30
N LEU A 6 12.94 -0.04 35.05
CA LEU A 6 12.08 1.12 34.80
C LEU A 6 12.47 1.85 33.51
N THR A 7 13.75 2.05 33.22
CA THR A 7 14.18 2.66 31.95
C THR A 7 13.87 1.78 30.75
N GLY A 8 14.02 0.46 30.86
CA GLY A 8 13.62 -0.47 29.79
C GLY A 8 12.12 -0.43 29.48
N LEU A 9 11.27 -0.29 30.51
CA LEU A 9 9.81 -0.22 30.35
C LEU A 9 9.36 1.08 29.65
N VAL A 10 9.98 2.22 29.97
CA VAL A 10 9.65 3.51 29.33
C VAL A 10 10.09 3.55 27.86
N LEU A 11 11.26 2.99 27.55
CA LEU A 11 11.78 2.87 26.18
C LEU A 11 10.91 1.96 25.30
N ALA A 12 10.26 0.94 25.88
CA ALA A 12 9.34 0.07 25.14
C ALA A 12 8.03 0.79 24.74
N LEU A 13 7.57 1.77 25.52
CA LEU A 13 6.31 2.48 25.27
C LEU A 13 6.40 3.57 24.21
N VAL A 14 7.59 4.16 24.00
CA VAL A 14 7.79 5.19 22.96
C VAL A 14 7.82 4.62 21.54
N GLY A 15 8.08 3.32 21.37
CA GLY A 15 8.03 2.63 20.07
C GLY A 15 6.62 2.40 19.53
N CYS A 16 5.57 2.71 20.30
CA CYS A 16 4.17 2.57 19.91
C CYS A 16 3.49 3.93 19.64
N ALA A 17 4.26 5.00 19.44
CA ALA A 17 3.70 6.30 19.10
C ALA A 17 3.17 6.27 17.66
N ASN A 18 1.83 6.29 17.53
CA ASN A 18 1.07 6.18 16.28
C ASN A 18 1.12 7.44 15.38
N HIS A 19 2.30 8.05 15.27
CA HIS A 19 2.57 9.31 14.58
C HIS A 19 1.45 10.36 14.76
N PRO A 20 1.07 10.71 16.01
CA PRO A 20 -0.20 11.39 16.28
C PRO A 20 -0.31 12.75 15.58
N LEU A 21 0.80 13.50 15.50
CA LEU A 21 0.82 14.78 14.79
C LEU A 21 0.67 14.60 13.28
N ASP A 22 1.43 13.67 12.68
CA ASP A 22 1.37 13.41 11.24
C ASP A 22 0.00 12.87 10.82
N CYS A 23 -0.56 11.96 11.62
CA CYS A 23 -1.89 11.41 11.38
C CYS A 23 -2.98 12.47 11.56
N ALA A 24 -2.91 13.32 12.57
CA ALA A 24 -3.90 14.39 12.76
C ALA A 24 -3.85 15.43 11.62
N THR A 25 -2.65 15.83 11.19
CA THR A 25 -2.45 16.91 10.22
C THR A 25 -2.45 16.45 8.75
N GLY A 26 -2.17 15.16 8.52
CA GLY A 26 -1.96 14.58 7.21
C GLY A 26 -0.61 14.95 6.57
N LEU A 27 0.37 15.39 7.36
CA LEU A 27 1.72 15.70 6.84
C LEU A 27 2.39 14.46 6.25
N ILE A 28 2.27 13.33 6.94
CA ILE A 28 2.72 12.02 6.48
C ILE A 28 1.60 11.01 6.76
N ALA A 29 1.21 10.27 5.73
CA ALA A 29 0.14 9.28 5.80
C ALA A 29 0.70 7.90 6.14
N TRP A 30 1.10 7.71 7.40
CA TRP A 30 1.69 6.47 7.90
C TRP A 30 0.72 5.30 7.89
N ASP A 31 1.29 4.08 7.87
CA ASP A 31 0.55 2.81 7.94
C ASP A 31 -0.24 2.61 9.23
N ASP A 32 0.18 3.27 10.32
CA ASP A 32 -0.39 3.13 11.64
C ASP A 32 -1.50 4.16 11.94
N CYS A 33 -1.72 5.19 11.10
CA CYS A 33 -2.78 6.18 11.35
C CYS A 33 -4.15 5.53 11.59
N LEU A 34 -4.79 5.86 12.71
CA LEU A 34 -6.08 5.27 13.08
C LEU A 34 -7.25 5.87 12.29
N PRO A 35 -8.35 5.12 12.10
CA PRO A 35 -9.58 5.63 11.48
C PRO A 35 -10.07 6.94 12.11
N GLY A 36 -10.51 7.88 11.27
CA GLY A 36 -10.97 9.20 11.69
C GLY A 36 -9.86 10.26 11.76
N THR A 37 -8.60 9.90 11.49
CA THR A 37 -7.51 10.86 11.30
C THR A 37 -7.36 11.26 9.82
N LYS A 38 -6.87 12.48 9.56
CA LYS A 38 -6.64 12.95 8.19
C LYS A 38 -5.58 12.11 7.45
N GLY A 39 -4.52 11.69 8.15
CA GLY A 39 -3.49 10.80 7.62
C GLY A 39 -4.06 9.44 7.19
N TYR A 40 -5.00 8.88 7.96
CA TYR A 40 -5.71 7.66 7.56
C TYR A 40 -6.53 7.88 6.29
N GLU A 41 -7.28 8.98 6.18
CA GLU A 41 -8.07 9.28 4.98
C GLU A 41 -7.21 9.42 3.72
N ILE A 42 -6.09 10.16 3.82
CA ILE A 42 -5.12 10.30 2.72
C ILE A 42 -4.57 8.94 2.32
N ARG A 43 -4.19 8.12 3.30
CA ARG A 43 -3.68 6.77 3.04
C ARG A 43 -4.72 5.91 2.32
N GLN A 44 -5.96 5.89 2.81
CA GLN A 44 -7.04 5.12 2.19
C GLN A 44 -7.31 5.59 0.76
N GLN A 45 -7.25 6.90 0.51
CA GLN A 45 -7.40 7.44 -0.83
C GLN A 45 -6.23 7.04 -1.74
N SER A 46 -4.98 7.08 -1.27
CA SER A 46 -3.82 6.62 -2.01
C SER A 46 -3.91 5.14 -2.38
N LEU A 47 -4.37 4.29 -1.45
CA LEU A 47 -4.59 2.86 -1.72
C LEU A 47 -5.68 2.63 -2.76
N LYS A 48 -6.79 3.38 -2.68
CA LYS A 48 -7.84 3.34 -3.70
C LYS A 48 -7.30 3.76 -5.07
N ASN A 49 -6.57 4.87 -5.14
CA ASN A 49 -5.97 5.36 -6.39
C ASN A 49 -5.00 4.33 -6.99
N LEU A 50 -4.14 3.72 -6.16
CA LEU A 50 -3.22 2.66 -6.59
C LEU A 50 -3.97 1.43 -7.12
N SER A 51 -5.05 1.02 -6.45
CA SER A 51 -5.88 -0.09 -6.88
C SER A 51 -6.57 0.18 -8.23
N ALA A 52 -7.08 1.40 -8.43
CA ALA A 52 -7.70 1.82 -9.68
C ALA A 52 -6.69 1.86 -10.83
N ALA A 53 -5.50 2.44 -10.60
CA ALA A 53 -4.43 2.49 -11.60
C ALA A 53 -3.96 1.08 -12.01
N ARG A 54 -3.85 0.14 -11.06
CA ARG A 54 -3.52 -1.26 -11.36
C ARG A 54 -4.62 -1.96 -12.16
N ALA A 55 -5.88 -1.72 -11.82
CA ALA A 55 -7.01 -2.28 -12.56
C ALA A 55 -7.05 -1.76 -14.01
N GLU A 56 -6.83 -0.46 -14.20
CA GLU A 56 -6.74 0.17 -15.51
C GLU A 56 -5.60 -0.41 -16.34
N LYS A 57 -4.36 -0.43 -15.79
CA LYS A 57 -3.21 -1.05 -16.45
C LYS A 57 -3.50 -2.50 -16.83
N SER A 58 -4.11 -3.25 -15.91
CA SER A 58 -4.50 -4.64 -16.17
C SER A 58 -5.51 -4.75 -17.32
N ALA A 59 -6.51 -3.87 -17.42
CA ALA A 59 -7.43 -3.88 -18.55
C ALA A 59 -6.73 -3.55 -19.88
N THR A 60 -5.81 -2.58 -19.88
CA THR A 60 -5.00 -2.24 -21.06
C THR A 60 -4.12 -3.40 -21.50
N ASP A 61 -3.40 -4.02 -20.58
CA ASP A 61 -2.51 -5.15 -20.89
C ASP A 61 -3.29 -6.36 -21.41
N ASP A 62 -4.51 -6.58 -20.89
CA ASP A 62 -5.41 -7.63 -21.35
C ASP A 62 -5.85 -7.39 -22.80
N ALA A 63 -6.33 -6.17 -23.09
CA ALA A 63 -6.76 -5.79 -24.44
C ALA A 63 -5.63 -5.94 -25.47
N VAL A 64 -4.40 -5.58 -25.12
CA VAL A 64 -3.27 -5.72 -26.04
C VAL A 64 -2.85 -7.18 -26.21
N CYS A 65 -2.81 -7.98 -25.14
CA CYS A 65 -2.49 -9.40 -25.30
C CYS A 65 -3.54 -10.12 -26.15
N GLN A 66 -4.82 -9.78 -25.99
CA GLN A 66 -5.88 -10.32 -26.82
C GLN A 66 -5.80 -9.84 -28.27
N SER A 67 -5.34 -8.60 -28.54
CA SER A 67 -5.15 -8.10 -29.90
C SER A 67 -4.05 -8.83 -30.68
N TYR A 68 -3.09 -9.44 -29.99
CA TYR A 68 -2.10 -10.37 -30.57
C TYR A 68 -2.66 -11.78 -30.80
N GLY A 69 -3.94 -12.02 -30.53
CA GLY A 69 -4.57 -13.33 -30.62
C GLY A 69 -4.28 -14.25 -29.44
N ALA A 70 -3.61 -13.76 -28.39
CA ALA A 70 -3.34 -14.55 -27.21
C ALA A 70 -4.62 -14.70 -26.36
N LYS A 71 -5.11 -15.94 -26.24
CA LYS A 71 -6.35 -16.24 -25.49
C LYS A 71 -6.08 -16.32 -23.99
N PRO A 72 -6.95 -15.76 -23.12
CA PRO A 72 -6.85 -15.92 -21.67
C PRO A 72 -6.66 -17.40 -21.28
N GLY A 73 -5.72 -17.66 -20.36
CA GLY A 73 -5.35 -19.01 -19.92
C GLY A 73 -4.34 -19.74 -20.81
N SER A 74 -4.00 -19.22 -21.99
CA SER A 74 -2.92 -19.78 -22.82
C SER A 74 -1.54 -19.37 -22.31
N GLY A 75 -0.51 -20.18 -22.59
CA GLY A 75 0.88 -19.82 -22.31
C GLY A 75 1.32 -18.52 -23.01
N ALA A 76 0.83 -18.29 -24.24
CA ALA A 76 1.09 -17.05 -24.98
C ALA A 76 0.51 -15.82 -24.27
N TYR A 77 -0.69 -15.94 -23.69
CA TYR A 77 -1.33 -14.87 -22.93
C TYR A 77 -0.57 -14.58 -21.64
N VAL A 78 -0.22 -15.61 -20.86
CA VAL A 78 0.55 -15.45 -19.62
C VAL A 78 1.90 -14.79 -19.91
N ASN A 79 2.61 -15.23 -20.95
CA ASN A 79 3.89 -14.65 -21.33
C ASN A 79 3.76 -13.19 -21.79
N CYS A 80 2.70 -12.84 -22.52
CA CYS A 80 2.42 -11.46 -22.89
C CYS A 80 2.15 -10.59 -21.64
N ARG A 81 1.33 -11.07 -20.70
CA ARG A 81 1.02 -10.37 -19.46
C ARG A 81 2.26 -10.12 -18.60
N VAL A 82 3.13 -11.11 -18.45
CA VAL A 82 4.38 -10.99 -17.68
C VAL A 82 5.34 -9.98 -18.31
N GLN A 83 5.45 -9.95 -19.64
CA GLN A 83 6.33 -8.98 -20.32
C GLN A 83 5.86 -7.53 -20.15
N ARG A 84 4.55 -7.32 -19.97
CA ARG A 84 3.95 -5.99 -19.80
C ARG A 84 3.81 -5.56 -18.35
N ASP A 85 4.03 -6.45 -17.39
CA ASP A 85 4.01 -6.13 -15.95
C ASP A 85 5.32 -5.54 -15.41
N LYS A 86 6.27 -5.27 -16.31
CA LYS A 86 7.49 -4.51 -16.04
C LYS A 86 7.21 -3.02 -15.96
#